data_AF-A0A4U6MGK8-F1
#
_entry.id   AF-A0A4U6MGK8-F1
#
_cell.length_a   1.000
_cell.length_b   1.000
_cell.length_c   1.000
_cell.angle_alpha   90.00
_cell.angle_beta   90.00
_cell.angle_gamma   90.00
#
_symmetry.space_group_name_H-M   'P 1'
#
loop_
_entity.id
_entity.type
_entity.pdbx_description
1 polymer ?
#
loop_
_entity_poly.entity_id
_entity_poly.type
_entity_poly.pdbx_seq_one_letter_code
_entity_poly.pdbx_strand_id
1 'polypeptide(L)' 'PVVLFSVMWSRMTRNGALAGMVIGAVTVIVWKQFAWLGLYEIIPGFVFGSIGIVVFSLWGKAPSAAMQKR' A
#
# COMPACT_ATOMS: atom_id res chain seq x y z
N PRO A 1 -0.06 -6.07 -0.31
CA PRO A 1 0.88 -5.21 -1.08
C PRO A 1 2.13 -4.79 -0.28
N VAL A 2 2.00 -4.45 1.00
CA VAL A 2 3.12 -3.96 1.85
C VAL A 2 4.35 -4.88 1.81
N VAL A 3 4.17 -6.17 2.08
CA VAL A 3 5.28 -7.16 2.10
C VAL A 3 5.95 -7.27 0.72
N LEU A 4 5.17 -7.23 -0.36
CA LEU A 4 5.71 -7.31 -1.72
C LEU A 4 6.55 -6.06 -2.04
N PHE A 5 6.02 -4.87 -1.74
CA PHE A 5 6.77 -3.63 -1.96
C PHE A 5 8.00 -3.52 -1.05
N SER A 6 7.97 -4.04 0.18
CA SER A 6 9.15 -3.97 1.06
C SER A 6 10.34 -4.79 0.55
N VAL A 7 10.08 -5.89 -0.16
CA VAL A 7 11.14 -6.75 -0.72
C VAL A 7 11.55 -6.30 -2.12
N MET A 8 10.58 -5.89 -2.95
CA MET A 8 10.83 -5.56 -4.36
C MET A 8 11.20 -4.08 -4.59
N TRP A 9 10.85 -3.16 -3.69
CA TRP A 9 11.01 -1.72 -3.91
C TRP A 9 11.81 -1.04 -2.81
N SER A 10 13.06 -0.69 -3.12
CA SER A 10 13.99 -0.04 -2.19
C SER A 10 13.56 1.36 -1.73
N ARG A 11 12.66 2.02 -2.47
CA ARG A 11 12.18 3.38 -2.16
C ARG A 11 10.98 3.39 -1.21
N MET A 12 10.45 2.23 -0.83
CA MET A 12 9.30 2.18 0.09
C MET A 12 9.64 2.84 1.43
N THR A 13 8.81 3.79 1.85
CA THR A 13 8.98 4.47 3.14
C THR A 13 8.05 3.89 4.19
N ARG A 14 8.36 4.10 5.48
CA ARG A 14 7.50 3.69 6.60
C ARG A 14 6.11 4.32 6.50
N ASN A 15 6.02 5.59 6.11
CA ASN A 15 4.74 6.29 5.96
C ASN A 15 3.96 5.76 4.76
N GLY A 16 4.63 5.41 3.66
CA GLY A 16 4.00 4.72 2.53
C GLY A 16 3.44 3.36 2.91
N ALA A 17 4.20 2.57 3.69
CA ALA A 17 3.73 1.29 4.23
C ALA A 17 2.44 1.47 5.05
N LEU A 18 2.45 2.43 5.98
CA LEU A 18 1.32 2.71 6.86
C LEU A 18 0.08 3.17 6.07
N ALA A 19 0.27 4.12 5.15
CA ALA A 19 -0.80 4.60 4.29
C ALA A 19 -1.42 3.47 3.46
N GLY A 20 -0.58 2.59 2.91
CA GLY A 20 -1.03 1.39 2.20
C GLY A 20 -1.85 0.43 3.05
N MET A 21 -1.45 0.21 4.30
CA MET A 21 -2.20 -0.64 5.24
C MET A 21 -3.57 -0.05 5.55
N VAL A 22 -3.62 1.25 5.86
CA VAL A 22 -4.86 1.94 6.23
C VAL A 22 -5.81 2.00 5.04
N ILE A 23 -5.32 2.42 3.87
CA ILE A 23 -6.14 2.49 2.64
C ILE A 23 -6.67 1.11 2.30
N GLY A 24 -5.82 0.08 2.27
CA GLY A 24 -6.25 -1.28 1.97
C GLY A 24 -7.30 -1.80 2.94
N ALA A 25 -7.12 -1.59 4.25
CA ALA A 25 -8.09 -2.00 5.27
C ALA A 25 -9.45 -1.28 5.12
N VAL A 26 -9.42 0.03 4.94
CA VAL A 26 -10.64 0.84 4.72
C VAL A 26 -11.35 0.40 3.45
N THR A 27 -10.61 0.19 2.35
CA THR A 27 -11.17 -0.30 1.10
C THR A 27 -11.88 -1.64 1.28
N VAL A 28 -11.29 -2.62 1.98
CA VAL A 28 -11.94 -3.92 2.20
C VAL A 28 -13.24 -3.77 3.00
N ILE A 29 -13.24 -2.95 4.05
CA ILE A 29 -14.43 -2.72 4.89
C ILE A 29 -15.54 -2.04 4.11
N VAL A 30 -15.21 -0.98 3.35
CA VAL A 30 -16.17 -0.24 2.54
C VAL A 30 -16.68 -1.11 1.40
N TRP A 31 -15.81 -1.86 0.72
CA TRP A 31 -16.17 -2.70 -0.41
C TRP A 31 -17.18 -3.77 -0.03
N LYS A 32 -17.07 -4.33 1.18
CA LYS A 32 -18.04 -5.32 1.69
C LYS A 32 -19.49 -4.79 1.69
N GLN A 33 -19.69 -3.47 1.84
CA GLN A 33 -21.02 -2.85 1.85
C GLN A 33 -21.57 -2.60 0.43
N PHE A 34 -20.69 -2.48 -0.56
CA PHE A 34 -21.02 -2.11 -1.94
C PHE A 34 -20.66 -3.21 -2.95
N ALA A 35 -20.47 -4.46 -2.50
CA ALA A 35 -20.02 -5.60 -3.30
C ALA A 35 -21.09 -6.10 -4.31
N TRP A 36 -21.61 -5.20 -5.13
CA TRP A 36 -22.64 -5.44 -6.15
C TRP A 36 -22.12 -6.28 -7.32
N LEU A 37 -20.80 -6.34 -7.51
CA LEU A 37 -20.13 -7.02 -8.62
C LEU A 37 -19.65 -8.44 -8.29
N GLY A 38 -19.86 -8.94 -7.06
CA GLY A 38 -19.34 -10.24 -6.62
C GLY A 38 -17.80 -10.35 -6.61
N LEU A 39 -17.11 -9.22 -6.78
CA LEU A 39 -15.65 -9.16 -6.83
C LEU A 39 -15.06 -9.30 -5.42
N TYR A 40 -14.08 -10.19 -5.29
CA TYR A 40 -13.40 -10.45 -4.03
C TYR A 40 -12.71 -9.20 -3.49
N GLU A 41 -12.99 -8.86 -2.23
CA GLU A 41 -12.65 -7.59 -1.59
C GLU A 41 -11.15 -7.35 -1.48
N ILE A 42 -10.35 -8.43 -1.50
CA ILE A 42 -8.89 -8.34 -1.47
C ILE A 42 -8.34 -7.67 -2.74
N ILE A 43 -8.99 -7.84 -3.90
CA ILE A 43 -8.52 -7.27 -5.17
C ILE A 43 -8.51 -5.72 -5.11
N PRO A 44 -9.63 -5.03 -4.86
CA PRO A 44 -9.64 -3.58 -4.73
C PRO A 44 -8.79 -3.14 -3.54
N GLY A 45 -8.84 -3.82 -2.39
CA GLY A 45 -7.99 -3.49 -1.23
C GLY A 45 -6.50 -3.53 -1.56
N PHE A 46 -6.07 -4.51 -2.37
CA PHE A 46 -4.69 -4.62 -2.83
C PHE A 46 -4.32 -3.50 -3.81
N VAL A 47 -5.19 -3.18 -4.77
CA VAL A 47 -4.95 -2.13 -5.77
C VAL A 47 -4.86 -0.76 -5.10
N PHE A 48 -5.88 -0.36 -4.34
CA PHE A 48 -5.90 0.94 -3.66
C PHE A 48 -4.79 1.04 -2.61
N GLY A 49 -4.53 -0.03 -1.85
CA GLY A 49 -3.41 -0.09 -0.92
C GLY A 49 -2.06 0.07 -1.62
N SER A 50 -1.85 -0.55 -2.79
CA SER A 50 -0.62 -0.41 -3.57
C SER A 50 -0.41 1.03 -4.06
N ILE A 51 -1.47 1.67 -4.55
CA ILE A 51 -1.44 3.08 -4.96
C ILE A 51 -1.07 3.96 -3.76
N GLY A 52 -1.68 3.71 -2.59
CA GLY A 52 -1.32 4.38 -1.35
C GLY A 52 0.16 4.26 -1.01
N ILE A 53 0.73 3.05 -1.08
CA ILE A 53 2.15 2.83 -0.81
C ILE A 53 3.02 3.66 -1.75
N VAL A 54 2.71 3.65 -3.05
CA VAL A 54 3.50 4.34 -4.07
C VAL A 54 3.42 5.85 -3.86
N VAL A 55 2.22 6.42 -3.78
CA VAL A 55 2.00 7.87 -3.65
C VAL A 55 2.67 8.41 -2.39
N PHE A 56 2.43 7.80 -1.24
CA PHE A 56 2.97 8.29 0.03
C PHE A 56 4.47 8.00 0.19
N SER A 57 5.01 6.96 -0.47
CA SER A 57 6.47 6.74 -0.51
C SER A 57 7.18 7.74 -1.43
N LEU A 58 6.53 8.22 -2.48
CA LEU A 58 7.08 9.24 -3.37
C LEU A 58 6.98 10.65 -2.78
N TRP A 59 5.90 10.94 -2.04
CA TRP A 59 5.69 12.23 -1.39
C TRP A 59 6.56 12.43 -0.14
N GLY A 60 6.93 11.32 0.52
CA GLY A 60 7.83 11.34 1.68
C GLY A 60 9.30 11.56 1.34
N LYS A 61 10.11 11.86 2.36
CA LYS A 61 11.57 11.88 2.24
C LYS A 61 12.06 10.51 1.78
N ALA A 62 13.03 10.51 0.86
CA ALA A 62 13.65 9.28 0.39
C ALA A 62 14.26 8.50 1.56
N PRO A 63 14.25 7.14 1.50
CA PRO A 63 14.91 6.31 2.51
C PRO A 63 16.38 6.69 2.66
N SER A 64 16.89 6.66 3.88
CA SER A 64 18.28 7.02 4.17
C SER A 64 19.27 6.16 3.36
N ALA A 65 20.47 6.69 3.11
CA ALA A 65 21.51 5.93 2.39
C ALA A 65 21.85 4.60 3.08
N ALA A 66 21.74 4.54 4.42
CA ALA A 66 21.91 3.32 5.19
C ALA A 66 20.78 2.29 4.92
N MET A 67 19.55 2.72 4.69
CA MET A 67 18.45 1.83 4.28
C MET A 67 18.58 1.36 2.82
N GLN A 68 19.26 2.13 1.98
CA GLN A 68 19.46 1.77 0.57
C GLN A 68 20.66 0.84 0.36
N LYS A 69 21.63 0.84 1.28
CA LYS A 69 22.74 -0.12 1.32
C LYS A 69 22.18 -1.48 1.78
N ARG A 70 21.76 -2.30 0.82
CA ARG A 70 21.36 -3.70 1.06
C ARG A 70 22.55 -4.55 1.46
#